data_AF-A0A2V7M5B6-F1
#
_entry.id   AF-A0A2V7M5B6-F1
#
_cell.length_a   1.000
_cell.length_b   1.000
_cell.length_c   1.000
_cell.angle_alpha   90.00
_cell.angle_beta   90.00
_cell.angle_gamma   90.00
#
_symmetry.space_group_name_H-M   'P 1'
#
loop_
_entity.id
_entity.type
_entity.pdbx_description
1 polymer ?
#
loop_
_entity_poly.entity_id
_entity_poly.type
_entity_poly.pdbx_seq_one_letter_code
_entity_poly.pdbx_strand_id
1 'polypeptide(L)'
;MSCVTQMHFARQGTMTPQMERVAEREQLPVELVRDEVARGRLIIPANLNHLAKRLDPMAIGKVTRVKINANIGNSAVESNIDQELEKLHHAVHYGADTVMDLSTGGDIDAIRQAILEASPVPIGTVP
;
A
#
# COMPACT_ATOMS: atom_id res chain seq x y z
N MET A 1 2.21 21.18 8.85
CA MET A 1 2.45 20.57 7.52
C MET A 1 1.14 20.57 6.77
N SER A 2 1.11 21.06 5.53
CA SER A 2 -0.06 20.89 4.67
C SER A 2 -0.29 19.39 4.44
N CYS A 3 -1.55 18.95 4.55
CA CYS A 3 -1.91 17.58 4.23
C CYS A 3 -1.74 17.37 2.72
N VAL A 4 -0.62 16.75 2.33
CA VAL A 4 -0.28 16.46 0.93
C VAL A 4 -0.65 15.02 0.62
N THR A 5 -1.72 14.84 -0.16
CA THR A 5 -2.21 13.54 -0.60
C THR A 5 -2.16 13.45 -2.12
N GLN A 6 -2.24 12.23 -2.65
CA GLN A 6 -2.35 12.03 -4.10
C GLN A 6 -3.59 12.72 -4.67
N MET A 7 -4.70 12.77 -3.92
CA MET A 7 -5.90 13.51 -4.31
C MET A 7 -5.69 15.03 -4.33
N HIS A 8 -4.90 15.57 -3.40
CA HIS A 8 -4.55 16.99 -3.40
C HIS A 8 -3.80 17.38 -4.67
N PHE A 9 -2.75 16.64 -5.02
CA PHE A 9 -1.97 16.90 -6.23
C PHE A 9 -2.80 16.69 -7.50
N ALA A 10 -3.60 15.62 -7.55
CA ALA A 10 -4.47 15.34 -8.70
C ALA A 10 -5.44 16.48 -9.00
N ARG A 11 -6.07 17.05 -7.97
CA ARG A 11 -7.01 18.19 -8.11
C ARG A 11 -6.33 19.49 -8.52
N GLN A 12 -5.02 19.60 -8.35
CA GLN A 12 -4.20 20.71 -8.86
C GLN A 12 -3.69 20.46 -10.28
N GLY A 13 -4.03 19.33 -10.90
CA GLY A 13 -3.54 18.96 -12.23
C GLY A 13 -2.15 18.34 -12.23
N THR A 14 -1.52 18.20 -11.06
CA THR A 14 -0.17 17.65 -10.91
C THR A 14 -0.16 16.14 -11.08
N MET A 15 0.74 15.66 -11.95
CA MET A 15 1.04 14.23 -12.11
C MET A 15 2.24 13.91 -11.21
N THR A 16 2.03 13.04 -10.23
CA THR A 16 3.08 12.65 -9.28
C THR A 16 3.85 11.44 -9.80
N PRO A 17 5.09 11.18 -9.31
CA PRO A 17 5.81 9.95 -9.63
C PRO A 17 5.03 8.68 -9.28
N GLN A 18 4.16 8.73 -8.25
CA GLN A 18 3.30 7.60 -7.90
C GLN A 18 2.20 7.37 -8.94
N MET A 19 1.63 8.43 -9.53
CA MET A 19 0.66 8.30 -10.62
C MET A 19 1.33 7.76 -11.89
N GLU A 20 2.53 8.23 -12.21
CA GLU A 20 3.32 7.71 -13.35
C GLU A 20 3.63 6.22 -13.16
N ARG A 21 4.07 5.82 -11.97
CA ARG A 21 4.35 4.41 -11.67
C ARG A 21 3.10 3.53 -11.79
N VAL A 22 1.96 4.01 -11.30
CA VAL A 22 0.66 3.31 -11.45
C VAL A 22 0.28 3.19 -12.93
N ALA A 23 0.43 4.27 -13.69
CA ALA A 23 0.11 4.32 -15.12
C ALA A 23 0.94 3.30 -15.91
N GLU A 24 2.25 3.22 -15.63
CA GLU A 24 3.15 2.21 -16.20
C GLU A 24 2.69 0.78 -15.87
N ARG A 25 2.42 0.49 -14.59
CA ARG A 25 2.03 -0.86 -14.12
C ARG A 25 0.70 -1.33 -14.70
N GLU A 26 -0.24 -0.43 -14.90
CA GLU A 26 -1.58 -0.72 -15.40
C GLU A 26 -1.71 -0.51 -16.92
N GLN A 27 -0.64 -0.07 -17.59
CA GLN A 27 -0.63 0.26 -19.03
C GLN A 27 -1.71 1.29 -19.39
N LEU A 28 -1.84 2.33 -18.57
CA LEU A 28 -2.81 3.41 -18.74
C LEU A 28 -2.11 4.76 -19.01
N PRO A 29 -2.79 5.75 -19.61
CA PRO A 29 -2.32 7.12 -19.61
C PRO A 29 -2.26 7.70 -18.18
N VAL A 30 -1.20 8.45 -17.86
CA VAL A 30 -1.04 9.06 -16.53
C VAL A 30 -2.11 10.11 -16.25
N GLU A 31 -2.61 10.80 -17.27
CA GLU A 31 -3.72 11.75 -17.17
C GLU A 31 -5.01 11.08 -16.73
N LEU A 32 -5.27 9.85 -17.20
CA LEU A 32 -6.43 9.07 -16.77
C LEU A 32 -6.32 8.70 -15.28
N VAL A 33 -5.13 8.26 -14.85
CA VAL A 33 -4.85 7.94 -13.44
C VAL A 33 -5.07 9.18 -12.56
N ARG A 34 -4.48 10.31 -12.94
CA ARG A 34 -4.66 11.60 -12.25
C ARG A 34 -6.15 11.97 -12.17
N ASP A 35 -6.88 11.91 -13.28
CA ASP A 35 -8.29 12.31 -13.33
C ASP A 35 -9.18 11.44 -12.45
N GLU A 36 -8.97 10.12 -12.44
CA GLU A 36 -9.72 9.22 -11.57
C GLU A 36 -9.37 9.43 -10.09
N VAL A 37 -8.11 9.77 -9.77
CA VAL A 37 -7.71 10.16 -8.40
C VAL A 37 -8.36 11.48 -7.99
N ALA A 38 -8.37 12.49 -8.86
CA ALA A 38 -8.98 13.79 -8.59
C ALA A 38 -10.49 13.67 -8.32
N ARG A 39 -11.16 12.78 -9.06
CA ARG A 39 -12.60 12.44 -8.94
C ARG A 39 -12.92 11.51 -7.77
N GLY A 40 -11.92 10.95 -7.09
CA GLY A 40 -12.12 10.02 -5.98
C GLY A 40 -12.61 8.64 -6.39
N ARG A 41 -12.40 8.23 -7.65
CA ARG A 41 -12.74 6.91 -8.19
C ARG A 41 -11.55 5.95 -8.25
N LEU A 42 -10.36 6.46 -7.99
CA LEU A 42 -9.10 5.73 -7.87
C LEU A 42 -8.34 6.27 -6.67
N ILE A 43 -7.73 5.39 -5.87
CA ILE A 43 -6.84 5.79 -4.77
C ILE A 43 -5.45 5.19 -4.98
N ILE A 44 -4.43 5.87 -4.46
CA ILE A 44 -3.04 5.40 -4.40
C ILE A 44 -2.61 5.45 -2.93
N PRO A 45 -2.67 4.33 -2.19
CA PRO A 45 -2.26 4.28 -0.78
C PRO A 45 -0.74 4.36 -0.67
N ALA A 46 -0.23 5.58 -0.53
CA ALA A 46 1.19 5.88 -0.56
C ALA A 46 1.57 6.87 0.55
N ASN A 47 1.61 6.38 1.78
CA ASN A 47 2.13 7.16 2.92
C ASN A 47 3.60 7.53 2.64
N LEU A 48 3.96 8.79 2.86
CA LEU A 48 5.32 9.31 2.62
C LEU A 48 6.41 8.50 3.34
N ASN A 49 6.15 8.02 4.55
CA ASN A 49 7.11 7.23 5.32
C ASN A 49 7.33 5.83 4.75
N HIS A 50 6.33 5.26 4.08
CA HIS A 50 6.47 3.95 3.44
C HIS A 50 7.05 4.07 2.03
N LEU A 51 6.73 5.17 1.32
CA LEU A 51 7.38 5.53 0.06
C LEU A 51 8.90 5.69 0.19
N ALA A 52 9.39 6.15 1.34
CA ALA A 52 10.81 6.25 1.61
C ALA A 52 11.51 4.88 1.85
N LYS A 53 10.74 3.78 1.85
CA LYS A 53 11.22 2.41 2.07
C LYS A 53 11.12 1.60 0.77
N ARG A 54 10.40 0.47 0.79
CA ARG A 54 10.29 -0.49 -0.33
C ARG A 54 8.99 -0.38 -1.12
N LEU A 55 8.05 0.48 -0.72
CA LEU A 55 6.73 0.57 -1.35
C LEU A 55 6.86 0.85 -2.85
N ASP A 56 6.36 -0.09 -3.66
CA ASP A 56 6.13 0.09 -5.10
C ASP A 56 4.67 0.53 -5.32
N PRO A 57 4.42 1.81 -5.65
CA PRO A 57 3.07 2.36 -5.78
C PRO A 57 2.14 1.53 -6.67
N MET A 58 0.88 1.46 -6.25
CA MET A 58 -0.21 0.81 -6.98
C MET A 58 -1.52 1.54 -6.70
N ALA A 59 -2.56 1.23 -7.47
CA ALA A 59 -3.85 1.92 -7.36
C ALA A 59 -5.05 0.97 -7.31
N ILE A 60 -6.07 1.40 -6.55
CA ILE A 60 -7.31 0.67 -6.33
C ILE A 60 -8.47 1.52 -6.86
N GLY A 61 -9.18 1.02 -7.88
CA GLY A 61 -10.29 1.74 -8.50
C GLY A 61 -10.76 1.14 -9.83
N LYS A 62 -11.79 1.74 -10.45
CA LYS A 62 -12.52 1.14 -11.58
C LYS A 62 -11.73 0.93 -12.87
N VAL A 63 -10.70 1.74 -13.11
CA VAL A 63 -9.93 1.71 -14.37
C VAL A 63 -8.69 0.83 -14.30
N THR A 64 -8.35 0.31 -13.12
CA THR A 64 -7.21 -0.58 -12.91
C THR A 64 -7.68 -2.02 -12.77
N ARG A 65 -6.75 -2.98 -12.88
CA ARG A 65 -7.04 -4.39 -12.57
C ARG A 65 -7.62 -4.51 -11.16
N VAL A 66 -8.50 -5.48 -10.95
CA VAL A 66 -8.99 -5.83 -9.61
C VAL A 66 -7.80 -6.16 -8.72
N LYS A 67 -7.82 -5.66 -7.48
CA LYS A 67 -6.76 -5.84 -6.49
C LYS A 67 -7.25 -6.75 -5.37
N ILE A 68 -6.36 -7.61 -4.86
CA ILE A 68 -6.64 -8.51 -3.74
C ILE A 68 -5.81 -8.15 -2.51
N ASN A 69 -6.40 -8.33 -1.34
CA ASN A 69 -5.73 -8.09 -0.05
C ASN A 69 -5.54 -9.40 0.70
N ALA A 70 -4.39 -9.57 1.34
CA ALA A 70 -4.15 -10.63 2.31
C ALA A 70 -4.06 -10.08 3.72
N ASN A 71 -4.69 -10.75 4.69
CA ASN A 71 -4.53 -10.42 6.10
C ASN A 71 -3.45 -11.31 6.70
N ILE A 72 -2.49 -10.70 7.37
CA ILE A 72 -1.50 -11.36 8.23
C ILE A 72 -1.65 -10.83 9.66
N GLY A 73 -0.81 -11.29 10.57
CA GLY A 73 -0.84 -10.85 11.94
C GLY A 73 -0.54 -12.00 12.91
N ASN A 74 0.01 -11.58 14.04
CA ASN A 74 0.28 -12.45 15.17
C ASN A 74 -0.97 -12.62 16.06
N SER A 75 -0.87 -13.51 17.04
CA SER A 75 -1.90 -13.66 18.08
C SER A 75 -1.29 -13.45 19.47
N ALA A 76 -2.14 -13.31 20.50
CA ALA A 76 -1.67 -13.21 21.88
C ALA A 76 -0.86 -14.44 22.37
N VAL A 77 -0.93 -15.55 21.64
CA VAL A 77 -0.31 -16.83 22.02
C VAL A 77 1.00 -17.09 21.26
N GLU A 78 1.18 -16.48 20.09
CA GLU A 78 2.37 -16.67 19.24
C GLU A 78 2.74 -15.33 18.60
N SER A 79 3.95 -14.85 18.89
CA SER A 79 4.48 -13.57 18.41
C SER A 79 5.93 -13.72 17.98
N ASN A 80 6.17 -13.85 16.67
CA ASN A 80 7.51 -13.92 16.09
C ASN A 80 7.57 -13.06 14.82
N ILE A 81 8.51 -12.11 14.78
CA ILE A 81 8.74 -11.22 13.63
C ILE A 81 9.05 -12.02 12.36
N ASP A 82 9.89 -13.06 12.46
CA ASP A 82 10.33 -13.84 11.30
C ASP A 82 9.15 -14.56 10.63
N GLN A 83 8.21 -15.08 11.43
CA GLN A 83 7.00 -15.71 10.92
C GLN A 83 6.08 -14.70 10.22
N GLU A 84 5.93 -13.48 10.76
CA GLU A 84 5.12 -12.44 10.11
C GLU A 84 5.76 -11.96 8.80
N LEU A 85 7.09 -11.87 8.76
CA LEU A 85 7.82 -11.56 7.52
C LEU A 85 7.69 -12.68 6.48
N GLU A 86 7.68 -13.94 6.90
CA GLU A 86 7.43 -15.08 6.02
C GLU A 86 6.00 -15.05 5.46
N LYS A 87 4.99 -14.77 6.29
CA LYS A 87 3.59 -14.59 5.85
C LYS A 87 3.47 -13.45 4.84
N LEU A 88 4.11 -12.30 5.11
CA LEU A 88 4.17 -11.17 4.18
C LEU A 88 4.78 -11.58 2.84
N HIS A 89 5.94 -12.23 2.88
CA HIS A 89 6.62 -12.70 1.67
C HIS A 89 5.74 -13.65 0.87
N HIS A 90 5.13 -14.66 1.51
CA HIS A 90 4.23 -15.59 0.84
C HIS A 90 3.01 -14.90 0.23
N ALA A 91 2.36 -14.00 0.96
CA ALA A 91 1.21 -13.26 0.46
C ALA A 91 1.55 -12.50 -0.83
N VAL A 92 2.65 -11.73 -0.82
CA VAL A 92 3.09 -10.97 -1.99
C VAL A 92 3.53 -11.89 -3.13
N HIS A 93 4.27 -12.96 -2.82
CA HIS A 93 4.75 -13.93 -3.81
C HIS A 93 3.59 -14.58 -4.60
N TYR A 94 2.50 -14.91 -3.92
CA TYR A 94 1.30 -15.49 -4.55
C TYR A 94 0.31 -14.44 -5.09
N GLY A 95 0.67 -13.16 -5.09
CA GLY A 95 -0.05 -12.11 -5.82
C GLY A 95 -0.95 -11.20 -4.99
N ALA A 96 -0.78 -11.14 -3.66
CA ALA A 96 -1.46 -10.13 -2.86
C ALA A 96 -1.01 -8.72 -3.30
N ASP A 97 -1.97 -7.89 -3.69
CA ASP A 97 -1.70 -6.49 -4.05
C ASP A 97 -1.53 -5.62 -2.81
N THR A 98 -2.27 -5.90 -1.73
CA THR A 98 -2.08 -5.23 -0.44
C THR A 98 -2.04 -6.24 0.68
N VAL A 99 -1.46 -5.83 1.80
CA VAL A 99 -1.45 -6.64 3.02
C VAL A 99 -1.97 -5.81 4.18
N MET A 100 -2.75 -6.42 5.07
CA MET A 100 -3.10 -5.81 6.35
C MET A 100 -2.46 -6.57 7.49
N ASP A 101 -1.78 -5.83 8.37
CA ASP A 101 -1.32 -6.33 9.66
C ASP A 101 -2.46 -6.18 10.69
N LEU A 102 -3.03 -7.32 11.07
CA LEU A 102 -4.12 -7.42 12.05
C LEU A 102 -3.64 -8.06 13.37
N SER A 103 -2.35 -7.93 13.68
CA SER A 103 -1.74 -8.41 14.93
C SER A 103 -2.48 -7.88 16.16
N THR A 104 -2.70 -8.75 17.16
CA THR A 104 -3.44 -8.41 18.39
C THR A 104 -2.65 -8.63 19.68
N GLY A 105 -1.40 -9.09 19.62
CA GLY A 105 -0.62 -9.41 20.82
C GLY A 105 0.88 -9.16 20.65
N GLY A 106 1.65 -9.41 21.71
CA GLY A 106 3.10 -9.20 21.69
C GLY A 106 3.51 -7.75 21.45
N ASP A 107 4.68 -7.56 20.83
CA ASP A 107 5.21 -6.25 20.43
C ASP A 107 4.76 -5.91 19.01
N ILE A 108 3.51 -5.44 18.90
CA ILE A 108 2.86 -5.09 17.63
C ILE A 108 3.67 -4.01 16.89
N ASP A 109 4.23 -3.03 17.61
CA ASP A 109 4.94 -1.92 16.99
C ASP A 109 6.26 -2.40 16.35
N ALA A 110 7.02 -3.25 17.03
CA ALA A 110 8.24 -3.83 16.46
C ALA A 110 7.95 -4.71 15.23
N ILE A 111 6.92 -5.57 15.30
CA ILE A 111 6.49 -6.42 14.18
C ILE A 111 6.07 -5.56 12.99
N ARG A 112 5.21 -4.57 13.22
CA ARG A 112 4.71 -3.70 12.16
C ARG A 112 5.81 -2.88 11.53
N GLN A 113 6.77 -2.39 12.31
CA GLN A 113 7.93 -1.70 11.75
C GLN A 113 8.72 -2.64 10.82
N ALA A 114 8.97 -3.89 11.23
CA ALA A 114 9.64 -4.87 10.40
C ALA A 114 8.86 -5.16 9.10
N ILE A 115 7.54 -5.32 9.19
CA ILE A 115 6.64 -5.50 8.02
C ILE A 115 6.74 -4.29 7.08
N LEU A 116 6.69 -3.06 7.60
CA LEU A 116 6.78 -1.84 6.78
C LEU A 116 8.16 -1.68 6.11
N GLU A 117 9.24 -2.09 6.78
CA GLU A 117 10.57 -2.13 6.16
C GLU A 117 10.63 -3.16 5.02
N ALA A 118 10.02 -4.34 5.20
CA ALA A 118 10.06 -5.43 4.23
C ALA A 118 9.08 -5.28 3.07
N SER A 119 7.92 -4.67 3.29
CA SER A 119 6.80 -4.73 2.35
C SER A 119 7.00 -3.84 1.12
N PRO A 120 6.94 -4.42 -0.10
CA PRO A 120 6.85 -3.64 -1.33
C PRO A 120 5.42 -3.22 -1.67
N VAL A 121 4.42 -3.71 -0.93
CA VAL A 121 3.01 -3.43 -1.15
C VAL A 121 2.42 -2.55 -0.05
N PRO A 122 1.33 -1.81 -0.28
CA PRO A 122 0.65 -1.04 0.76
C PRO A 122 0.29 -1.90 1.97
N ILE A 123 0.58 -1.37 3.16
CA ILE A 123 0.21 -1.98 4.45
C ILE A 123 -0.98 -1.24 5.06
N GLY A 124 -2.05 -1.97 5.36
CA GLY A 124 -3.17 -1.50 6.17
C GLY A 124 -3.13 -2.04 7.59
N THR A 125 -3.84 -1.38 8.50
CA THR A 125 -4.01 -1.79 9.90
C THR A 125 -5.42 -1.45 10.37
N VAL A 126 -5.80 -1.95 11.54
CA VAL A 126 -6.95 -1.46 12.31
C VAL A 126 -6.39 -0.80 13.57
N PRO A 127 -6.38 0.55 13.66
CA PRO A 127 -5.87 1.27 14.82
C PRO A 127 -6.66 1.04 16.10
#